data_AF-A0A6G1LLV2-F1
#
_entry.id   AF-A0A6G1LLV2-F1
#
_cell.length_a   1.000
_cell.length_b   1.000
_cell.length_c   1.000
_cell.angle_alpha   90.00
_cell.angle_beta   90.00
_cell.angle_gamma   90.00
#
_symmetry.space_group_name_H-M   'P 1'
#
loop_
_entity.id
_entity.type
_entity.pdbx_description
1 polymer ?
#
loop_
_entity_poly.entity_id
_entity_poly.type
_entity_poly.pdbx_seq_one_letter_code
_entity_poly.pdbx_strand_id
1 'polypeptide(L)'
;MGPPISDSFDVHDIPNAGRGVVAKQDLPARTVLLDSERPYAHVIFRQYRKEVCAHCFDYDRGRTLPVRDSNTGKVFCSQSCQVNWTDDQGLPGIQAWQQLHSFTQSRSRFFKDIDSIPPSTSRPNRIVVDGAWAKADHARLHTQNANRKSKSSQRQAIDPDILGLLLSAIIFYHNHRQEWDGEVLALAMDSEPYRSQEDLDQHCASYLQLATILPSDLMPSCTSQVCRTIVEAGSHNAFGIRAGGEDGEEYMGYAVYPSASYFNHSCAPNLVKRREGRTWRFMAGRDVRKGEQLCITYLGGDEKDLELDERRRRLRDAWGFECMCERCKEEQGAQGVS
;
A
#
# COMPACT_ATOMS: atom_id res chain seq x y z
N MET A 1 -21.15 -1.76 2.73
CA MET A 1 -19.68 -1.66 2.70
C MET A 1 -19.13 -2.50 3.83
N GLY A 2 -18.10 -3.28 3.53
CA GLY A 2 -17.64 -4.41 4.35
C GLY A 2 -16.80 -5.35 3.48
N PRO A 3 -16.65 -6.63 3.88
CA PRO A 3 -15.91 -7.61 3.08
C PRO A 3 -16.46 -7.74 1.65
N PRO A 4 -15.64 -8.18 0.66
CA PRO A 4 -16.10 -8.37 -0.71
C PRO A 4 -17.26 -9.37 -0.76
N ILE A 5 -18.30 -9.03 -1.52
CA ILE A 5 -19.50 -9.86 -1.73
C ILE A 5 -19.39 -10.55 -3.09
N SER A 6 -19.60 -11.86 -3.13
CA SER A 6 -19.57 -12.66 -4.36
C SER A 6 -20.57 -13.81 -4.29
N ASP A 7 -21.10 -14.20 -5.45
CA ASP A 7 -21.89 -15.42 -5.58
C ASP A 7 -21.00 -16.68 -5.49
N SER A 8 -19.70 -16.53 -5.78
CA SER A 8 -18.74 -17.63 -5.83
C SER A 8 -18.07 -17.93 -4.48
N PHE A 9 -18.02 -16.97 -3.56
CA PHE A 9 -17.31 -17.11 -2.29
C PHE A 9 -17.93 -16.26 -1.17
N ASP A 10 -17.69 -16.67 0.07
CA ASP A 10 -18.01 -15.91 1.28
C ASP A 10 -16.73 -15.61 2.07
N VAL A 11 -16.78 -14.59 2.93
CA VAL A 11 -15.70 -14.28 3.87
C VAL A 11 -16.02 -14.89 5.23
N HIS A 12 -15.07 -15.65 5.78
CA HIS A 12 -15.21 -16.38 7.04
C HIS A 12 -14.05 -16.06 7.99
N ASP A 13 -14.28 -16.26 9.29
CA ASP A 13 -13.19 -16.36 10.27
C ASP A 13 -12.50 -17.73 10.10
N ILE A 14 -11.22 -17.67 9.75
CA ILE A 14 -10.33 -18.82 9.57
C ILE A 14 -9.49 -18.99 10.84
N PRO A 15 -9.53 -20.17 11.49
CA PRO A 15 -8.73 -20.43 12.67
C PRO A 15 -7.25 -20.10 12.46
N ASN A 16 -6.69 -19.27 13.33
CA ASN A 16 -5.29 -18.81 13.30
C ASN A 16 -4.88 -17.98 12.06
N ALA A 17 -5.81 -17.55 11.21
CA ALA A 17 -5.52 -16.75 10.01
C ALA A 17 -6.44 -15.54 9.84
N GLY A 18 -7.20 -15.17 10.89
CA GLY A 18 -8.12 -14.03 10.83
C GLY A 18 -9.26 -14.27 9.85
N ARG A 19 -9.61 -13.28 9.03
CA ARG A 19 -10.64 -13.45 8.00
C ARG A 19 -10.03 -13.97 6.71
N GLY A 20 -10.75 -14.82 6.00
CA GLY A 20 -10.33 -15.37 4.72
C GLY A 20 -11.52 -15.70 3.82
N VAL A 21 -11.23 -15.92 2.54
CA VAL A 21 -12.24 -16.20 1.53
C VAL A 21 -12.43 -17.71 1.35
N VAL A 22 -13.67 -18.19 1.30
CA VAL A 22 -14.03 -19.61 1.14
C VAL A 22 -15.01 -19.80 0.00
N ALA A 23 -14.79 -20.81 -0.85
CA ALA A 23 -15.64 -21.12 -1.98
C ALA A 23 -17.04 -21.58 -1.55
N LYS A 24 -18.10 -20.97 -2.13
CA LYS A 24 -19.52 -21.33 -1.85
C LYS A 24 -20.01 -22.52 -2.66
N GLN A 25 -19.32 -22.80 -3.75
CA GLN A 25 -19.65 -23.79 -4.74
C GLN A 25 -18.37 -24.35 -5.35
N ASP A 26 -18.49 -25.40 -6.16
CA ASP A 26 -17.38 -25.87 -6.97
C ASP A 26 -17.08 -24.83 -8.05
N LEU A 27 -15.80 -24.48 -8.19
CA LEU A 27 -15.30 -23.44 -9.08
C LEU A 27 -14.35 -24.10 -10.09
N PRO A 28 -14.74 -24.18 -11.37
CA PRO A 28 -13.83 -24.63 -12.42
C PRO A 28 -12.59 -23.74 -12.53
N ALA A 29 -11.49 -24.30 -13.02
CA ALA A 29 -10.29 -23.54 -13.36
C ALA A 29 -10.64 -22.35 -14.27
N ARG A 30 -9.92 -21.23 -14.07
CA ARG A 30 -10.09 -19.94 -14.76
C ARG A 30 -11.39 -19.19 -14.44
N THR A 31 -12.20 -19.65 -13.50
CA THR A 31 -13.33 -18.86 -12.98
C THR A 31 -12.82 -17.54 -12.40
N VAL A 32 -13.35 -16.41 -12.88
CA VAL A 32 -13.06 -15.08 -12.33
C VAL A 32 -13.84 -14.93 -11.02
N LEU A 33 -13.15 -14.55 -9.96
CA LEU A 33 -13.72 -14.45 -8.62
C LEU A 33 -13.90 -13.01 -8.19
N LEU A 34 -12.91 -12.17 -8.44
CA LEU A 34 -12.90 -10.77 -8.08
C LEU A 34 -12.04 -9.98 -9.07
N ASP A 35 -12.58 -8.90 -9.60
CA ASP A 35 -11.79 -7.80 -10.13
C ASP A 35 -11.79 -6.71 -9.04
N SER A 36 -10.62 -6.35 -8.52
CA SER A 36 -10.52 -5.28 -7.53
C SER A 36 -10.96 -3.96 -8.17
N GLU A 37 -11.47 -3.08 -7.33
CA GLU A 37 -11.69 -1.71 -7.74
C GLU A 37 -10.36 -0.96 -7.87
N ARG A 38 -10.43 0.37 -7.79
CA ARG A 38 -9.29 1.27 -7.70
C ARG A 38 -8.53 1.07 -6.37
N PRO A 39 -7.21 1.32 -6.33
CA PRO A 39 -6.47 1.44 -5.09
C PRO A 39 -6.94 2.67 -4.30
N TYR A 40 -7.02 2.52 -2.98
CA TYR A 40 -7.48 3.59 -2.08
C TYR A 40 -6.33 4.48 -1.62
N ALA A 41 -5.12 3.94 -1.61
CA ALA A 41 -3.89 4.71 -1.52
C ALA A 41 -2.80 4.01 -2.31
N HIS A 42 -1.84 4.77 -2.82
CA HIS A 42 -0.71 4.20 -3.55
C HIS A 42 0.48 5.15 -3.57
N VAL A 43 1.65 4.58 -3.82
CA VAL A 43 2.86 5.33 -4.11
C VAL A 43 3.57 4.68 -5.29
N ILE A 44 4.03 5.52 -6.22
CA ILE A 44 5.03 5.16 -7.23
C ILE A 44 6.36 5.70 -6.73
N PHE A 45 7.35 4.84 -6.58
CA PHE A 45 8.65 5.23 -6.03
C PHE A 45 9.34 6.26 -6.90
N ARG A 46 10.10 7.14 -6.26
CA ARG A 46 10.72 8.32 -6.86
C ARG A 46 11.45 8.00 -8.16
N GLN A 47 12.19 6.90 -8.19
CA GLN A 47 12.98 6.47 -9.35
C GLN A 47 12.12 6.15 -10.59
N TYR A 48 10.85 5.76 -10.41
CA TYR A 48 9.95 5.37 -11.50
C TYR A 48 8.90 6.43 -11.86
N ARG A 49 8.80 7.54 -11.10
CA ARG A 49 7.74 8.56 -11.28
C ARG A 49 7.69 9.24 -12.65
N LYS A 50 8.74 9.11 -13.47
CA LYS A 50 8.82 9.65 -14.83
C LYS A 50 8.52 8.62 -15.92
N GLU A 51 8.35 7.36 -15.53
CA GLU A 51 8.31 6.20 -16.44
C GLU A 51 7.07 5.34 -16.23
N VAL A 52 6.39 5.50 -15.08
CA VAL A 52 5.14 4.79 -14.74
C VAL A 52 3.95 5.73 -14.83
N CYS A 53 2.91 5.30 -15.54
CA CYS A 53 1.68 6.06 -15.68
C CYS A 53 1.04 6.29 -14.31
N ALA A 54 0.82 7.55 -13.93
CA ALA A 54 0.29 7.91 -12.63
C ALA A 54 -1.16 7.45 -12.38
N HIS A 55 -1.89 7.05 -13.44
CA HIS A 55 -3.26 6.55 -13.32
C HIS A 55 -3.35 5.03 -13.36
N CYS A 56 -2.88 4.41 -14.45
CA CYS A 56 -3.08 2.99 -14.71
C CYS A 56 -1.85 2.12 -14.36
N PHE A 57 -0.76 2.73 -13.89
CA PHE A 57 0.51 2.04 -13.59
C PHE A 57 1.10 1.26 -14.78
N ASP A 58 0.77 1.68 -16.01
CA ASP A 58 1.45 1.22 -17.20
C ASP A 58 2.92 1.61 -17.16
N TYR A 59 3.77 0.71 -17.59
CA TYR A 59 5.21 0.86 -17.55
C TYR A 59 5.81 0.17 -18.77
N ASP A 60 6.73 0.87 -19.42
CA ASP A 60 7.27 0.46 -20.70
C ASP A 60 8.80 0.41 -20.68
N ARG A 61 9.35 -0.40 -19.76
CA ARG A 61 10.80 -0.69 -19.66
C ARG A 61 11.66 0.58 -19.65
N GLY A 62 11.23 1.55 -18.85
CA GLY A 62 11.91 2.81 -18.61
C GLY A 62 11.76 3.84 -19.74
N ARG A 63 10.94 3.53 -20.76
CA ARG A 63 10.61 4.52 -21.79
C ARG A 63 9.80 5.66 -21.18
N THR A 64 10.16 6.88 -21.53
CA THR A 64 9.44 8.04 -21.04
C THR A 64 8.06 8.12 -21.68
N LEU A 65 7.03 8.29 -20.86
CA LEU A 65 5.65 8.32 -21.31
C LEU A 65 5.31 9.63 -22.07
N PRO A 66 4.33 9.57 -23.00
CA PRO A 66 4.06 10.64 -23.96
C PRO A 66 3.39 11.87 -23.33
N VAL A 67 2.55 11.70 -22.31
CA VAL A 67 1.82 12.82 -21.69
C VAL A 67 2.47 13.17 -20.36
N ARG A 68 2.83 14.44 -20.17
CA ARG A 68 3.57 14.92 -18.99
C ARG A 68 2.92 16.17 -18.44
N ASP A 69 2.65 16.17 -17.15
CA ASP A 69 2.18 17.36 -16.45
C ASP A 69 3.31 17.94 -15.60
N SER A 70 3.87 19.05 -16.05
CA SER A 70 4.95 19.75 -15.34
C SER A 70 4.51 20.37 -14.01
N ASN A 71 3.21 20.58 -13.79
CA ASN A 71 2.71 21.20 -12.57
C ASN A 71 2.65 20.19 -11.41
N THR A 72 2.27 18.95 -11.70
CA THR A 72 2.16 17.86 -10.70
C THR A 72 3.36 16.92 -10.73
N GLY A 73 4.19 16.99 -11.78
CA GLY A 73 5.31 16.07 -12.00
C GLY A 73 4.88 14.66 -12.40
N LYS A 74 3.60 14.47 -12.77
CA LYS A 74 3.03 13.17 -13.16
C LYS A 74 3.18 12.94 -14.66
N VAL A 75 3.31 11.67 -15.03
CA VAL A 75 3.35 11.22 -16.43
C VAL A 75 2.22 10.23 -16.69
N PHE A 76 1.76 10.16 -17.93
CA PHE A 76 0.64 9.32 -18.35
C PHE A 76 0.91 8.68 -19.70
N CYS A 77 0.43 7.44 -19.88
CA CYS A 77 0.52 6.74 -21.16
C CYS A 77 -0.41 7.34 -22.23
N SER A 78 -1.44 8.09 -21.83
CA SER A 78 -2.40 8.72 -22.74
C SER A 78 -3.09 9.93 -22.11
N GLN A 79 -3.72 10.77 -22.95
CA GLN A 79 -4.53 11.90 -22.50
C GLN A 79 -5.73 11.41 -21.67
N SER A 80 -6.30 10.26 -22.02
CA SER A 80 -7.40 9.64 -21.26
C SER A 80 -6.98 9.31 -19.84
N CYS A 81 -5.79 8.75 -19.63
CA CYS A 81 -5.27 8.49 -18.29
C CYS A 81 -5.02 9.78 -17.50
N GLN A 82 -4.60 10.87 -18.14
CA GLN A 82 -4.45 12.16 -17.47
C GLN A 82 -5.81 12.69 -16.98
N VAL A 83 -6.83 12.65 -17.84
CA VAL A 83 -8.19 13.09 -17.49
C VAL A 83 -8.75 12.26 -16.34
N ASN A 84 -8.71 10.93 -16.44
CA ASN A 84 -9.23 10.06 -15.39
C ASN A 84 -8.49 10.25 -14.05
N TRP A 85 -7.17 10.47 -14.09
CA TRP A 85 -6.42 10.79 -12.88
C TRP A 85 -6.84 12.12 -12.27
N THR A 86 -6.99 13.15 -13.10
CA THR A 86 -7.48 14.47 -12.70
C THR A 86 -8.86 14.38 -12.05
N ASP A 87 -9.78 13.60 -12.64
CA ASP A 87 -11.12 13.38 -12.12
C ASP A 87 -11.08 12.66 -10.76
N ASP A 88 -10.27 11.60 -10.63
CA ASP A 88 -10.08 10.88 -9.36
C ASP A 88 -9.53 11.77 -8.23
N GLN A 89 -8.62 12.70 -8.57
CA GLN A 89 -8.02 13.57 -7.57
C GLN A 89 -9.00 14.66 -7.11
N GLY A 90 -9.87 15.13 -8.01
CA GLY A 90 -10.64 16.35 -7.82
C GLY A 90 -9.76 17.60 -7.74
N LEU A 91 -10.39 18.78 -7.79
CA LEU A 91 -9.66 20.06 -7.79
C LEU A 91 -8.75 20.23 -6.56
N PRO A 92 -9.19 19.94 -5.30
CA PRO A 92 -8.31 20.04 -4.13
C PRO A 92 -7.11 19.10 -4.21
N GLY A 93 -7.31 17.87 -4.70
CA GLY A 93 -6.23 16.90 -4.85
C GLY A 93 -5.17 17.32 -5.87
N ILE A 94 -5.59 17.89 -7.01
CA ILE A 94 -4.67 18.40 -8.02
C ILE A 94 -3.82 19.54 -7.45
N GLN A 95 -4.44 20.51 -6.77
CA GLN A 95 -3.72 21.62 -6.15
C GLN A 95 -2.70 21.13 -5.12
N ALA A 96 -3.08 20.11 -4.33
CA ALA A 96 -2.18 19.49 -3.37
C ALA A 96 -0.97 18.82 -4.03
N TRP A 97 -1.18 18.07 -5.12
CA TRP A 97 -0.07 17.49 -5.89
C TRP A 97 0.85 18.55 -6.48
N GLN A 98 0.32 19.69 -6.94
CA GLN A 98 1.12 20.81 -7.45
C GLN A 98 1.98 21.44 -6.34
N GLN A 99 1.42 21.61 -5.13
CA GLN A 99 2.15 22.13 -3.97
C GLN A 99 3.25 21.16 -3.52
N LEU A 100 2.94 19.87 -3.45
CA LEU A 100 3.94 18.84 -3.14
C LEU A 100 5.05 18.78 -4.20
N HIS A 101 4.70 18.89 -5.48
CA HIS A 101 5.68 18.92 -6.57
C HIS A 101 6.62 20.13 -6.45
N SER A 102 6.06 21.32 -6.24
CA SER A 102 6.83 22.55 -6.03
C SER A 102 7.77 22.45 -4.83
N PHE A 103 7.27 21.90 -3.70
CA PHE A 103 8.06 21.65 -2.50
C PHE A 103 9.23 20.71 -2.77
N THR A 104 8.97 19.55 -3.39
CA THR A 104 10.00 18.53 -3.64
C THR A 104 11.05 18.98 -4.66
N GLN A 105 10.67 19.72 -5.71
CA GLN A 105 11.65 20.30 -6.65
C GLN A 105 12.63 21.24 -5.95
N SER A 106 12.12 22.13 -5.09
CA SER A 106 12.95 23.12 -4.37
C SER A 106 13.98 22.50 -3.42
N ARG A 107 13.80 21.23 -3.05
CA ARG A 107 14.65 20.49 -2.10
C ARG A 107 15.32 19.25 -2.70
N SER A 108 15.31 19.11 -4.03
CA SER A 108 15.86 17.95 -4.75
C SER A 108 17.27 17.52 -4.36
N ARG A 109 18.13 18.45 -3.91
CA ARG A 109 19.49 18.16 -3.44
C ARG A 109 19.53 17.42 -2.08
N PHE A 110 18.58 17.67 -1.19
CA PHE A 110 18.54 17.05 0.14
C PHE A 110 18.03 15.60 0.13
N PHE A 111 17.28 15.21 -0.89
CA PHE A 111 16.70 13.87 -0.97
C PHE A 111 17.66 12.83 -1.56
N LYS A 112 18.83 13.23 -2.06
CA LYS A 112 19.83 12.30 -2.61
C LYS A 112 20.57 11.51 -1.52
N ASP A 113 20.57 12.01 -0.29
CA ASP A 113 21.34 11.44 0.82
C ASP A 113 20.53 10.45 1.69
N ILE A 114 19.20 10.35 1.49
CA ILE A 114 18.30 9.46 2.27
C ILE A 114 18.63 7.97 2.03
N ASP A 115 18.99 7.61 0.80
CA ASP A 115 19.30 6.22 0.41
C ASP A 115 20.61 5.68 1.05
N SER A 116 21.30 6.50 1.85
CA SER A 116 22.65 6.23 2.40
C SER A 116 22.66 5.89 3.90
N ILE A 117 21.51 5.98 4.58
CA ILE A 117 21.45 5.85 6.04
C ILE A 117 21.29 4.37 6.41
N PRO A 118 22.23 3.76 7.15
CA PRO A 118 22.09 2.37 7.56
C PRO A 118 20.90 2.22 8.51
N PRO A 119 20.07 1.17 8.37
CA PRO A 119 18.98 0.91 9.29
C PRO A 119 19.57 0.59 10.66
N SER A 120 19.58 1.57 11.55
CA SER A 120 20.20 1.44 12.88
C SER A 120 19.31 2.09 13.93
N THR A 121 18.12 1.51 14.13
CA THR A 121 17.35 1.63 15.38
C THR A 121 16.45 0.39 15.54
N SER A 122 16.08 0.06 16.78
CA SER A 122 15.10 -0.98 17.10
C SER A 122 13.73 -0.70 16.48
N ARG A 123 12.99 -1.74 16.11
CA ARG A 123 11.57 -1.64 15.70
C ARG A 123 10.76 -0.99 16.85
N PRO A 124 10.08 0.14 16.64
CA PRO A 124 9.33 0.80 17.70
C PRO A 124 8.07 0.00 18.04
N ASN A 125 7.83 -0.22 19.33
CA ASN A 125 6.60 -0.84 19.80
C ASN A 125 5.42 0.14 19.78
N ARG A 126 4.21 -0.38 20.00
CA ARG A 126 2.97 0.40 19.98
C ARG A 126 2.99 1.65 20.86
N ILE A 127 3.58 1.60 22.05
CA ILE A 127 3.62 2.74 22.98
C ILE A 127 4.43 3.90 22.37
N VAL A 128 5.57 3.56 21.76
CA VAL A 128 6.44 4.54 21.08
C VAL A 128 5.73 5.13 19.86
N VAL A 129 5.07 4.29 19.06
CA VAL A 129 4.28 4.72 17.90
C VAL A 129 3.16 5.69 18.32
N ASP A 130 2.37 5.32 19.33
CA ASP A 130 1.27 6.14 19.85
C ASP A 130 1.78 7.51 20.33
N GLY A 131 2.88 7.52 21.09
CA GLY A 131 3.49 8.74 21.61
C GLY A 131 4.04 9.66 20.51
N ALA A 132 4.65 9.10 19.46
CA ALA A 132 5.19 9.87 18.35
C ALA A 132 4.08 10.59 17.55
N TRP A 133 3.01 9.88 17.21
CA TRP A 133 1.86 10.46 16.51
C TRP A 133 1.14 11.52 17.34
N ALA A 134 0.94 11.28 18.65
CA ALA A 134 0.36 12.28 19.55
C ALA A 134 1.22 13.56 19.60
N LYS A 135 2.55 13.41 19.68
CA LYS A 135 3.48 14.55 19.63
C LYS A 135 3.37 15.31 18.31
N ALA A 136 3.24 14.62 17.18
CA ALA A 136 3.06 15.25 15.88
C ALA A 136 1.74 16.05 15.81
N ASP A 137 0.64 15.53 16.35
CA ASP A 137 -0.63 16.27 16.42
C ASP A 137 -0.53 17.53 17.26
N HIS A 138 0.10 17.44 18.44
CA HIS A 138 0.34 18.62 19.27
C HIS A 138 1.15 19.68 18.51
N ALA A 139 2.22 19.28 17.80
CA ALA A 139 3.04 20.19 17.01
C ALA A 139 2.25 20.85 15.85
N ARG A 140 1.36 20.11 15.20
CA ARG A 140 0.48 20.66 14.15
C ARG A 140 -0.42 21.77 14.71
N LEU A 141 -1.08 21.55 15.85
CA LEU A 141 -1.97 22.54 16.48
C LEU A 141 -1.22 23.84 16.83
N HIS A 142 -0.01 23.72 17.38
CA HIS A 142 0.84 24.89 17.65
C HIS A 142 1.22 25.66 16.39
N THR A 143 1.49 24.96 15.29
CA THR A 143 1.86 25.57 14.00
C THR A 143 0.66 26.28 13.34
N GLN A 144 -0.56 25.81 13.54
CA GLN A 144 -1.78 26.48 13.08
C GLN A 144 -2.09 27.76 13.87
N ASN A 145 -1.82 27.75 15.18
CA ASN A 145 -2.07 28.90 16.07
C ASN A 145 -0.97 29.96 16.02
N ALA A 146 0.29 29.55 15.76
CA ALA A 146 1.39 30.47 15.55
C ALA A 146 1.29 31.08 14.16
N ASN A 147 0.74 32.30 14.07
CA ASN A 147 0.75 33.17 12.90
C ASN A 147 2.07 32.99 12.10
N ARG A 148 1.96 32.65 10.79
CA ARG A 148 2.97 32.22 9.77
C ARG A 148 4.37 32.89 9.75
N LYS A 149 4.99 33.21 10.89
CA LYS A 149 6.21 34.02 11.02
C LYS A 149 7.42 33.26 11.56
N SER A 150 7.29 31.98 11.95
CA SER A 150 8.47 31.16 12.27
C SER A 150 8.86 30.28 11.08
N LYS A 151 9.69 30.83 10.17
CA LYS A 151 10.37 30.07 9.11
C LYS A 151 11.62 29.37 9.65
N SER A 152 11.47 28.50 10.64
CA SER A 152 12.49 27.52 10.98
C SER A 152 11.88 26.12 11.01
N SER A 153 11.36 25.66 9.87
CA SER A 153 11.05 24.24 9.70
C SER A 153 12.35 23.45 9.85
N GLN A 154 12.38 22.46 10.75
CA GLN A 154 13.47 21.50 10.86
C GLN A 154 13.92 21.05 9.47
N ARG A 155 15.23 21.15 9.22
CA ARG A 155 15.91 20.78 7.98
C ARG A 155 16.04 19.25 7.85
N GLN A 156 15.01 18.49 8.23
CA GLN A 156 15.04 17.06 8.05
C GLN A 156 14.74 16.76 6.58
N ALA A 157 15.59 15.97 5.94
CA ALA A 157 15.30 15.42 4.62
C ALA A 157 14.15 14.42 4.78
N ILE A 158 13.04 14.68 4.10
CA ILE A 158 11.81 13.88 4.17
C ILE A 158 11.72 13.02 2.91
N ASP A 159 11.43 11.73 3.04
CA ASP A 159 11.25 10.87 1.88
C ASP A 159 10.03 11.32 1.02
N PRO A 160 10.25 11.69 -0.26
CA PRO A 160 9.16 12.03 -1.17
C PRO A 160 8.13 10.91 -1.39
N ASP A 161 8.50 9.64 -1.21
CA ASP A 161 7.63 8.48 -1.37
C ASP A 161 6.64 8.38 -0.20
N ILE A 162 7.09 8.61 1.04
CA ILE A 162 6.19 8.72 2.21
C ILE A 162 5.20 9.89 2.01
N LEU A 163 5.69 11.07 1.60
CA LEU A 163 4.81 12.21 1.31
C LEU A 163 3.75 11.87 0.25
N GLY A 164 4.14 11.13 -0.80
CA GLY A 164 3.25 10.71 -1.87
C GLY A 164 2.17 9.74 -1.41
N LEU A 165 2.55 8.73 -0.60
CA LEU A 165 1.61 7.77 -0.03
C LEU A 165 0.57 8.48 0.85
N LEU A 166 1.03 9.26 1.83
CA LEU A 166 0.17 9.95 2.78
C LEU A 166 -0.77 10.92 2.06
N LEU A 167 -0.27 11.66 1.06
CA LEU A 167 -1.12 12.54 0.26
C LEU A 167 -2.20 11.76 -0.51
N SER A 168 -1.85 10.63 -1.13
CA SER A 168 -2.84 9.81 -1.84
C SER A 168 -3.97 9.35 -0.91
N ALA A 169 -3.66 8.99 0.33
CA ALA A 169 -4.62 8.57 1.33
C ALA A 169 -5.50 9.74 1.83
N ILE A 170 -4.92 10.92 2.05
CA ILE A 170 -5.67 12.13 2.44
C ILE A 170 -6.68 12.52 1.35
N ILE A 171 -6.26 12.50 0.08
CA ILE A 171 -7.14 12.81 -1.06
C ILE A 171 -8.27 11.78 -1.14
N PHE A 172 -7.94 10.49 -1.04
CA PHE A 172 -8.97 9.45 -1.06
C PHE A 172 -9.95 9.60 0.10
N TYR A 173 -9.48 9.80 1.34
CA TYR A 173 -10.34 10.02 2.50
C TYR A 173 -11.27 11.22 2.31
N HIS A 174 -10.75 12.31 1.74
CA HIS A 174 -11.53 13.50 1.42
C HIS A 174 -12.65 13.21 0.42
N ASN A 175 -12.33 12.52 -0.68
CA ASN A 175 -13.26 12.25 -1.77
C ASN A 175 -14.26 11.11 -1.46
N HIS A 176 -13.84 10.14 -0.62
CA HIS A 176 -14.51 8.84 -0.45
C HIS A 176 -14.64 8.41 1.01
N ARG A 177 -15.07 9.33 1.89
CA ARG A 177 -15.10 9.09 3.35
C ARG A 177 -15.89 7.84 3.77
N GLN A 178 -17.04 7.58 3.15
CA GLN A 178 -17.85 6.42 3.50
C GLN A 178 -17.15 5.11 3.12
N GLU A 179 -16.49 5.04 1.96
CA GLU A 179 -15.72 3.88 1.51
C GLU A 179 -14.53 3.63 2.42
N TRP A 180 -13.86 4.70 2.86
CA TRP A 180 -12.78 4.59 3.85
C TRP A 180 -13.27 3.95 5.16
N ASP A 181 -14.34 4.49 5.73
CA ASP A 181 -14.86 4.02 7.02
C ASP A 181 -15.38 2.56 6.93
N GLY A 182 -15.95 2.18 5.78
CA GLY A 182 -16.49 0.84 5.56
C GLY A 182 -15.47 -0.22 5.15
N GLU A 183 -14.36 0.15 4.51
CA GLU A 183 -13.46 -0.81 3.87
C GLU A 183 -12.01 -0.72 4.36
N VAL A 184 -11.45 0.49 4.50
CA VAL A 184 -10.06 0.65 4.98
C VAL A 184 -9.98 0.30 6.46
N LEU A 185 -10.88 0.86 7.28
CA LEU A 185 -10.90 0.56 8.72
C LEU A 185 -11.24 -0.91 9.02
N ALA A 186 -11.82 -1.61 8.04
CA ALA A 186 -12.09 -3.03 8.13
C ALA A 186 -10.89 -3.90 7.73
N LEU A 187 -9.73 -3.36 7.38
CA LEU A 187 -8.53 -4.14 7.04
C LEU A 187 -7.78 -4.64 8.28
N ALA A 188 -6.89 -5.62 8.06
CA ALA A 188 -6.00 -6.10 9.11
C ALA A 188 -4.93 -5.02 9.41
N MET A 189 -5.06 -4.34 10.56
CA MET A 189 -4.13 -3.27 10.94
C MET A 189 -2.89 -3.84 11.64
N ASP A 190 -1.71 -3.40 11.23
CA ASP A 190 -0.47 -3.56 12.00
C ASP A 190 -0.30 -2.38 12.96
N SER A 191 -0.33 -2.62 14.28
CA SER A 191 -0.12 -1.55 15.26
C SER A 191 1.33 -1.12 15.42
N GLU A 192 2.28 -1.84 14.80
CA GLU A 192 3.71 -1.58 14.87
C GLU A 192 4.35 -1.58 13.47
N PRO A 193 3.82 -0.80 12.48
CA PRO A 193 4.11 -0.99 11.06
C PRO A 193 5.50 -0.49 10.62
N TYR A 194 6.22 0.18 11.51
CA TYR A 194 7.49 0.84 11.17
C TYR A 194 8.65 -0.12 11.37
N ARG A 195 9.62 -0.07 10.44
CA ARG A 195 10.79 -0.96 10.49
C ARG A 195 11.85 -0.49 11.48
N SER A 196 11.84 0.80 11.83
CA SER A 196 12.82 1.46 12.68
C SER A 196 12.22 2.73 13.31
N GLN A 197 12.89 3.31 14.30
CA GLN A 197 12.47 4.61 14.87
C GLN A 197 12.56 5.73 13.83
N GLU A 198 13.59 5.68 12.98
CA GLU A 198 13.77 6.65 11.89
C GLU A 198 12.60 6.61 10.89
N ASP A 199 12.13 5.42 10.56
CA ASP A 199 10.96 5.23 9.68
C ASP A 199 9.70 5.88 10.29
N LEU A 200 9.45 5.67 11.59
CA LEU A 200 8.37 6.34 12.32
C LEU A 200 8.52 7.87 12.33
N ASP A 201 9.74 8.36 12.58
CA ASP A 201 10.03 9.80 12.60
C ASP A 201 9.81 10.44 11.21
N GLN A 202 10.19 9.76 10.14
CA GLN A 202 9.97 10.21 8.76
C GLN A 202 8.49 10.31 8.40
N HIS A 203 7.66 9.36 8.86
CA HIS A 203 6.21 9.42 8.67
C HIS A 203 5.57 10.58 9.45
N CYS A 204 5.96 10.78 10.71
CA CYS A 204 5.49 11.92 11.52
C CYS A 204 5.92 13.27 10.91
N ALA A 205 7.17 13.37 10.45
CA ALA A 205 7.68 14.56 9.78
C ALA A 205 6.96 14.82 8.45
N SER A 206 6.66 13.78 7.67
CA SER A 206 5.90 13.87 6.42
C SER A 206 4.49 14.39 6.64
N TYR A 207 3.79 13.89 7.66
CA TYR A 207 2.47 14.38 8.06
C TYR A 207 2.50 15.88 8.41
N LEU A 208 3.46 16.29 9.25
CA LEU A 208 3.64 17.70 9.62
C LEU A 208 3.94 18.57 8.40
N GLN A 209 4.79 18.08 7.49
CA GLN A 209 5.14 18.81 6.28
C GLN A 209 3.92 19.00 5.36
N LEU A 210 3.12 17.95 5.14
CA LEU A 210 1.87 18.03 4.38
C LEU A 210 0.93 19.07 4.99
N ALA A 211 0.75 19.07 6.31
CA ALA A 211 -0.10 20.04 7.01
C ALA A 211 0.32 21.52 6.79
N THR A 212 1.53 21.80 6.33
CA THR A 212 1.98 23.17 6.00
C THR A 212 1.81 23.57 4.55
N ILE A 213 1.68 22.61 3.63
CA ILE A 213 1.67 22.87 2.18
C ILE A 213 0.32 22.62 1.52
N LEU A 214 -0.56 21.80 2.11
CA LEU A 214 -1.83 21.41 1.51
C LEU A 214 -2.84 22.56 1.41
N PRO A 215 -3.79 22.50 0.45
CA PRO A 215 -4.83 23.51 0.32
C PRO A 215 -5.82 23.42 1.49
N SER A 216 -6.50 24.53 1.78
CA SER A 216 -7.44 24.64 2.91
C SER A 216 -8.53 23.56 2.89
N ASP A 217 -8.99 23.18 1.70
CA ASP A 217 -10.06 22.20 1.49
C ASP A 217 -9.67 20.78 1.95
N LEU A 218 -8.38 20.43 1.89
CA LEU A 218 -7.87 19.14 2.37
C LEU A 218 -7.42 19.17 3.84
N MET A 219 -7.31 20.34 4.46
CA MET A 219 -6.84 20.47 5.84
C MET A 219 -7.68 19.69 6.88
N PRO A 220 -9.02 19.61 6.75
CA PRO A 220 -9.85 18.76 7.61
C PRO A 220 -9.55 17.26 7.47
N SER A 221 -9.12 16.82 6.29
CA SER A 221 -8.78 15.42 5.99
C SER A 221 -7.33 15.06 6.31
N CYS A 222 -6.43 16.04 6.36
CA CYS A 222 -5.03 15.86 6.75
C CYS A 222 -4.92 15.69 8.27
N THR A 223 -5.22 14.50 8.79
CA THR A 223 -5.09 14.16 10.22
C THR A 223 -4.05 13.07 10.44
N SER A 224 -3.50 12.99 11.65
CA SER A 224 -2.65 11.86 12.04
C SER A 224 -3.39 10.53 11.88
N GLN A 225 -4.68 10.49 12.20
CA GLN A 225 -5.50 9.30 12.08
C GLN A 225 -5.51 8.76 10.65
N VAL A 226 -5.80 9.61 9.64
CA VAL A 226 -5.80 9.18 8.24
C VAL A 226 -4.41 8.71 7.80
N CYS A 227 -3.37 9.49 8.11
CA CYS A 227 -1.99 9.16 7.75
C CYS A 227 -1.51 7.86 8.41
N ARG A 228 -1.83 7.67 9.69
CA ARG A 228 -1.45 6.49 10.46
C ARG A 228 -2.20 5.26 9.97
N THR A 229 -3.51 5.36 9.82
CA THR A 229 -4.37 4.25 9.35
C THR A 229 -3.88 3.67 8.03
N ILE A 230 -3.45 4.50 7.07
CA ILE A 230 -2.97 3.92 5.80
C ILE A 230 -1.63 3.20 5.92
N VAL A 231 -0.77 3.62 6.85
CA VAL A 231 0.50 2.93 7.11
C VAL A 231 0.25 1.61 7.83
N GLU A 232 -0.63 1.61 8.85
CA GLU A 232 -1.05 0.40 9.58
C GLU A 232 -1.74 -0.60 8.64
N ALA A 233 -2.61 -0.13 7.75
CA ALA A 233 -3.24 -0.97 6.74
C ALA A 233 -2.22 -1.45 5.68
N GLY A 234 -1.36 -0.55 5.19
CA GLY A 234 -0.39 -0.85 4.14
C GLY A 234 0.58 -1.98 4.51
N SER A 235 1.00 -2.06 5.78
CA SER A 235 1.95 -3.06 6.28
C SER A 235 1.57 -4.51 5.93
N HIS A 236 0.28 -4.85 6.04
CA HIS A 236 -0.21 -6.22 5.79
C HIS A 236 -1.08 -6.37 4.54
N ASN A 237 -1.57 -5.27 3.97
CA ASN A 237 -2.64 -5.32 2.94
C ASN A 237 -2.20 -4.76 1.58
N ALA A 238 -0.98 -4.23 1.46
CA ALA A 238 -0.51 -3.62 0.21
C ALA A 238 -0.13 -4.66 -0.85
N PHE A 239 -0.44 -4.33 -2.10
CA PHE A 239 -0.04 -5.06 -3.29
C PHE A 239 1.03 -4.29 -4.05
N GLY A 240 2.07 -4.98 -4.49
CA GLY A 240 3.17 -4.38 -5.24
C GLY A 240 2.77 -3.92 -6.63
N ILE A 241 3.22 -2.75 -7.03
CA ILE A 241 3.14 -2.25 -8.41
C ILE A 241 4.41 -2.72 -9.12
N ARG A 242 4.35 -3.85 -9.81
CA ARG A 242 5.48 -4.46 -10.51
C ARG A 242 5.35 -4.39 -12.04
N ALA A 243 6.47 -4.29 -12.74
CA ALA A 243 6.52 -4.27 -14.21
C ALA A 243 6.15 -5.63 -14.81
N GLY A 244 5.14 -5.71 -15.67
CA GLY A 244 4.75 -6.98 -16.31
C GLY A 244 3.92 -7.94 -15.45
N GLY A 245 3.58 -7.59 -14.21
CA GLY A 245 2.79 -8.44 -13.30
C GLY A 245 3.57 -8.81 -12.02
N GLU A 246 3.14 -9.86 -11.31
CA GLU A 246 3.79 -10.27 -10.05
C GLU A 246 5.23 -10.75 -10.24
N ASP A 247 5.51 -11.44 -11.34
CA ASP A 247 6.85 -11.95 -11.70
C ASP A 247 7.77 -10.83 -12.24
N GLY A 248 7.31 -9.58 -12.18
CA GLY A 248 8.07 -8.41 -12.57
C GLY A 248 9.24 -8.14 -11.64
N GLU A 249 10.46 -8.14 -12.19
CA GLU A 249 11.67 -7.82 -11.42
C GLU A 249 11.64 -6.39 -10.86
N GLU A 250 11.02 -5.46 -11.58
CA GLU A 250 10.97 -4.07 -11.15
C GLU A 250 9.81 -3.81 -10.19
N TYR A 251 10.15 -3.54 -8.93
CA TYR A 251 9.23 -3.11 -7.89
C TYR A 251 9.08 -1.58 -7.91
N MET A 252 8.02 -1.10 -8.56
CA MET A 252 7.83 0.32 -8.88
C MET A 252 7.09 1.13 -7.82
N GLY A 253 6.51 0.45 -6.83
CA GLY A 253 5.68 1.04 -5.80
C GLY A 253 4.73 0.02 -5.19
N TYR A 254 3.74 0.50 -4.44
CA TYR A 254 2.70 -0.34 -3.87
C TYR A 254 1.39 0.42 -3.70
N ALA A 255 0.30 -0.32 -3.51
CA ALA A 255 -1.03 0.22 -3.37
C ALA A 255 -1.93 -0.67 -2.50
N VAL A 256 -2.90 -0.05 -1.81
CA VAL A 256 -3.87 -0.74 -0.94
C VAL A 256 -5.18 -0.95 -1.68
N TYR A 257 -5.64 -2.20 -1.71
CA TYR A 257 -6.87 -2.65 -2.40
C TYR A 257 -7.77 -3.40 -1.42
N PRO A 258 -8.70 -2.72 -0.73
CA PRO A 258 -9.39 -3.35 0.40
C PRO A 258 -10.12 -4.66 0.06
N SER A 259 -10.81 -4.72 -1.09
CA SER A 259 -11.50 -5.93 -1.53
C SER A 259 -10.57 -7.10 -1.87
N ALA A 260 -9.32 -6.81 -2.28
CA ALA A 260 -8.33 -7.83 -2.61
C ALA A 260 -7.61 -8.39 -1.37
N SER A 261 -7.59 -7.66 -0.26
CA SER A 261 -6.80 -7.99 0.93
C SER A 261 -7.37 -9.13 1.80
N TYR A 262 -8.51 -9.71 1.42
CA TYR A 262 -9.14 -10.83 2.14
C TYR A 262 -8.63 -12.21 1.70
N PHE A 263 -7.89 -12.30 0.59
CA PHE A 263 -7.33 -13.57 0.12
C PHE A 263 -6.06 -13.91 0.91
N ASN A 264 -6.14 -14.92 1.77
CA ASN A 264 -5.03 -15.38 2.59
C ASN A 264 -3.91 -16.04 1.76
N HIS A 265 -2.75 -16.19 2.41
CA HIS A 265 -1.60 -16.88 1.84
C HIS A 265 -1.74 -18.41 1.84
N SER A 266 -1.22 -19.06 0.80
CA SER A 266 -0.81 -20.47 0.79
C SER A 266 0.48 -20.65 -0.01
N CYS A 267 1.39 -21.52 0.44
CA CYS A 267 2.58 -21.92 -0.35
C CYS A 267 2.24 -22.88 -1.50
N ALA A 268 0.97 -23.31 -1.58
CA ALA A 268 0.36 -24.00 -2.71
C ALA A 268 -0.98 -23.28 -3.02
N PRO A 269 -0.93 -22.07 -3.61
CA PRO A 269 -2.12 -21.28 -3.85
C PRO A 269 -3.02 -21.96 -4.89
N ASN A 270 -4.34 -21.82 -4.71
CA ASN A 270 -5.33 -22.27 -5.68
C ASN A 270 -5.89 -21.13 -6.54
N LEU A 271 -5.50 -19.88 -6.25
CA LEU A 271 -5.78 -18.72 -7.07
C LEU A 271 -4.56 -18.23 -7.83
N VAL A 272 -4.82 -17.66 -9.00
CA VAL A 272 -3.89 -16.82 -9.76
C VAL A 272 -4.41 -15.40 -9.73
N LYS A 273 -3.52 -14.43 -9.49
CA LYS A 273 -3.82 -13.00 -9.58
C LYS A 273 -3.01 -12.34 -10.68
N ARG A 274 -3.61 -11.36 -11.35
CA ARG A 274 -2.94 -10.56 -12.39
C ARG A 274 -3.35 -9.10 -12.27
N ARG A 275 -2.39 -8.20 -12.39
CA ARG A 275 -2.67 -6.77 -12.49
C ARG A 275 -2.95 -6.40 -13.95
N GLU A 276 -4.10 -5.78 -14.20
CA GLU A 276 -4.49 -5.19 -15.48
C GLU A 276 -4.72 -3.69 -15.27
N GLY A 277 -3.76 -2.87 -15.69
CA GLY A 277 -3.74 -1.46 -15.32
C GLY A 277 -3.68 -1.30 -13.79
N ARG A 278 -4.69 -0.66 -13.21
CA ARG A 278 -4.79 -0.47 -11.75
C ARG A 278 -5.73 -1.45 -11.05
N THR A 279 -6.22 -2.47 -11.75
CA THR A 279 -7.12 -3.48 -11.19
C THR A 279 -6.37 -4.79 -11.00
N TRP A 280 -6.61 -5.47 -9.88
CA TRP A 280 -6.19 -6.85 -9.66
C TRP A 280 -7.33 -7.81 -9.98
N ARG A 281 -7.09 -8.70 -10.94
CA ARG A 281 -8.00 -9.80 -11.27
C ARG A 281 -7.57 -11.06 -10.56
N PHE A 282 -8.50 -11.72 -9.87
CA PHE A 282 -8.32 -12.98 -9.15
C PHE A 282 -9.13 -14.08 -9.83
N MET A 283 -8.47 -15.19 -10.15
CA MET A 283 -9.07 -16.32 -10.86
C MET A 283 -8.67 -17.64 -10.20
N ALA A 284 -9.53 -18.65 -10.30
CA ALA A 284 -9.18 -20.01 -9.92
C ALA A 284 -8.03 -20.53 -10.81
N GLY A 285 -6.91 -20.93 -10.21
CA GLY A 285 -5.76 -21.50 -10.92
C GLY A 285 -5.93 -22.98 -11.27
N ARG A 286 -6.85 -23.65 -10.58
CA ARG A 286 -7.29 -25.05 -10.78
C ARG A 286 -8.77 -25.15 -10.42
N ASP A 287 -9.36 -26.33 -10.61
CA ASP A 287 -10.66 -26.62 -10.02
C ASP A 287 -10.58 -26.54 -8.50
N VAL A 288 -11.54 -25.85 -7.88
CA VAL A 288 -11.65 -25.66 -6.43
C VAL A 288 -13.00 -26.18 -5.95
N ARG A 289 -13.02 -27.00 -4.92
CA ARG A 289 -14.27 -27.54 -4.36
C ARG A 289 -14.93 -26.53 -3.43
N LYS A 290 -16.26 -26.63 -3.33
CA LYS A 290 -17.03 -25.96 -2.28
C LYS A 290 -16.41 -26.18 -0.91
N GLY A 291 -16.25 -25.11 -0.13
CA GLY A 291 -15.69 -25.13 1.22
C GLY A 291 -14.17 -25.05 1.27
N GLU A 292 -13.45 -25.14 0.15
CA GLU A 292 -12.01 -24.84 0.14
C GLU A 292 -11.77 -23.34 0.35
N GLN A 293 -10.73 -23.01 1.13
CA GLN A 293 -10.25 -21.64 1.25
C GLN A 293 -9.59 -21.21 -0.07
N LEU A 294 -9.87 -19.99 -0.51
CA LEU A 294 -9.32 -19.39 -1.71
C LEU A 294 -8.08 -18.56 -1.33
N CYS A 295 -6.91 -19.04 -1.72
CA CYS A 295 -5.63 -18.50 -1.29
C CYS A 295 -4.75 -18.07 -2.47
N ILE A 296 -4.03 -16.97 -2.28
CA ILE A 296 -2.98 -16.47 -3.17
C ILE A 296 -1.59 -16.72 -2.57
N THR A 297 -0.53 -16.45 -3.33
CA THR A 297 0.82 -16.31 -2.76
C THR A 297 1.10 -14.86 -2.35
N TYR A 298 1.84 -14.70 -1.25
CA TYR A 298 2.38 -13.42 -0.77
C TYR A 298 3.88 -13.30 -1.13
N LEU A 299 4.52 -14.40 -1.52
CA LEU A 299 5.95 -14.47 -1.81
C LEU A 299 6.27 -14.23 -3.29
N GLY A 300 5.26 -13.88 -4.10
CA GLY A 300 5.47 -13.49 -5.50
C GLY A 300 6.04 -14.61 -6.38
N GLY A 301 5.79 -15.87 -6.05
CA GLY A 301 6.29 -17.03 -6.80
C GLY A 301 7.58 -17.62 -6.24
N ASP A 302 8.34 -16.87 -5.42
CA ASP A 302 9.58 -17.34 -4.78
C ASP A 302 9.37 -18.63 -3.98
N GLU A 303 8.16 -18.91 -3.48
CA GLU A 303 7.86 -20.14 -2.74
C GLU A 303 8.18 -21.44 -3.49
N LYS A 304 8.34 -21.39 -4.81
CA LYS A 304 8.69 -22.54 -5.65
C LYS A 304 10.14 -22.97 -5.44
N ASP A 305 11.02 -22.01 -5.16
CA ASP A 305 12.47 -22.21 -5.06
C ASP A 305 13.00 -22.17 -3.62
N LEU A 306 12.10 -22.00 -2.64
CA LEU A 306 12.45 -21.88 -1.22
C LEU A 306 11.99 -23.09 -0.42
N GLU A 307 12.86 -23.52 0.49
CA GLU A 307 12.57 -24.54 1.51
C GLU A 307 11.57 -24.05 2.57
N LEU A 308 10.94 -24.99 3.28
CA LEU A 308 9.90 -24.73 4.29
C LEU A 308 10.27 -23.62 5.28
N ASP A 309 11.44 -23.73 5.90
CA ASP A 309 11.88 -22.81 6.95
C ASP A 309 12.12 -21.40 6.41
N GLU A 310 12.66 -21.30 5.20
CA GLU A 310 12.92 -20.02 4.55
C GLU A 310 11.61 -19.33 4.14
N ARG A 311 10.64 -20.09 3.62
CA ARG A 311 9.29 -19.55 3.35
C ARG A 311 8.63 -19.02 4.63
N ARG A 312 8.64 -19.82 5.70
CA ARG A 312 8.06 -19.42 6.99
C ARG A 312 8.79 -18.23 7.60
N ARG A 313 10.12 -18.17 7.50
CA ARG A 313 10.91 -17.03 7.98
C ARG A 313 10.52 -15.74 7.26
N ARG A 314 10.48 -15.75 5.92
CA ARG A 314 10.06 -14.57 5.13
C ARG A 314 8.64 -14.11 5.49
N LEU A 315 7.71 -15.04 5.67
CA LEU A 315 6.34 -14.72 6.05
C LEU A 315 6.23 -14.14 7.47
N ARG A 316 7.01 -14.66 8.43
CA ARG A 316 7.09 -14.09 9.79
C ARG A 316 7.71 -12.69 9.78
N ASP A 317 8.80 -12.50 9.05
CA ASP A 317 9.53 -11.23 9.02
C ASP A 317 8.69 -10.10 8.37
N ALA A 318 7.89 -10.43 7.36
CA ALA A 318 7.11 -9.45 6.60
C ALA A 318 5.63 -9.31 7.03
N TRP A 319 4.98 -10.38 7.49
CA TRP A 319 3.55 -10.38 7.86
C TRP A 319 3.25 -10.93 9.26
N GLY A 320 4.27 -11.32 10.03
CA GLY A 320 4.10 -11.70 11.43
C GLY A 320 3.36 -13.04 11.67
N PHE A 321 3.25 -13.91 10.67
CA PHE A 321 2.58 -15.21 10.83
C PHE A 321 3.43 -16.39 10.34
N GLU A 322 3.13 -17.58 10.86
CA GLU A 322 3.71 -18.84 10.40
C GLU A 322 2.73 -19.60 9.50
N CYS A 323 3.15 -19.95 8.29
CA CYS A 323 2.27 -20.64 7.35
C CYS A 323 2.00 -22.09 7.75
N MET A 324 0.71 -22.43 7.80
CA MET A 324 0.17 -23.76 8.11
C MET A 324 -0.68 -24.31 6.95
N CYS A 325 -0.37 -23.94 5.71
CA CYS A 325 -1.03 -24.51 4.53
C CYS A 325 -0.69 -25.99 4.35
N GLU A 326 -1.44 -26.70 3.49
CA GLU A 326 -1.28 -28.14 3.29
C GLU A 326 0.16 -28.54 2.93
N ARG A 327 0.75 -27.84 1.95
CA ARG A 327 2.16 -28.05 1.57
C ARG A 327 3.12 -27.91 2.77
N CYS A 328 2.94 -26.89 3.61
CA CYS A 328 3.78 -26.70 4.79
C CYS A 328 3.61 -27.81 5.83
N LYS A 329 2.39 -28.34 6.01
CA LYS A 329 2.12 -29.45 6.93
C LYS A 329 2.73 -30.75 6.43
N GLU A 330 2.58 -31.04 5.13
CA GLU A 330 3.16 -32.22 4.48
C GLU A 330 4.69 -32.23 4.59
N GLU A 331 5.34 -31.11 4.24
CA GLU A 331 6.80 -30.96 4.31
C GLU A 331 7.31 -31.05 5.76
N GLN A 332 6.61 -30.45 6.74
CA GLN A 332 6.96 -30.55 8.15
C GLN A 332 6.85 -31.98 8.69
N GLY A 333 5.81 -32.71 8.27
CA GLY A 333 5.64 -34.12 8.62
C GLY A 333 6.75 -35.00 8.04
N ALA A 334 7.20 -34.71 6.83
CA ALA A 334 8.31 -35.42 6.20
C ALA A 334 9.67 -35.18 6.91
N GLN A 335 9.91 -33.97 7.41
CA GLN A 335 11.13 -33.62 8.17
C GLN A 335 11.19 -34.25 9.57
N GLY A 336 10.04 -34.60 10.17
CA GLY A 336 9.99 -35.25 11.48
C GLY A 336 10.19 -36.78 11.46
N VAL A 337 10.35 -37.37 10.27
CA VAL A 337 10.51 -38.82 10.05
C VAL A 337 11.94 -39.19 9.62
N SER A 338 12.80 -38.20 9.42
CA SER A 338 14.26 -38.34 9.21
C SER A 338 15.03 -38.11 10.49
#